data_AF-A0A328TFW1-F1
#
_entry.id   AF-A0A328TFW1-F1
#
_cell.length_a   1.000
_cell.length_b   1.000
_cell.length_c   1.000
_cell.angle_alpha   90.00
_cell.angle_beta   90.00
_cell.angle_gamma   90.00
#
_symmetry.space_group_name_H-M   'P 1'
#
loop_
_entity.id
_entity.type
_entity.pdbx_description
1 polymer ?
#
loop_
_entity_poly.entity_id
_entity_poly.type
_entity_poly.pdbx_seq_one_letter_code
_entity_poly.pdbx_strand_id
1 'polypeptide(L)'
;MTYIGIDITGLGSGVFEDVQHFAMRQAVTIRYGVETKNRLVMKMIDVIEDGRVEWDKEQTEIAASFMTIRRTATASGNAMTFVADRTAETGHADSFWAIAHAIDNEPLNYGNQRKSR
;
A
#
# COMPACT_ATOMS: atom_id res chain seq x y z
N MET A 1 14.59 -6.91 7.96
CA MET A 1 13.27 -7.06 7.30
C MET A 1 12.26 -7.51 8.36
N THR A 2 11.22 -6.71 8.64
CA THR A 2 10.22 -7.02 9.69
C THR A 2 8.85 -7.38 9.12
N TYR A 3 8.55 -6.97 7.88
CA TYR A 3 7.24 -7.16 7.25
C TYR A 3 7.38 -7.21 5.73
N ILE A 4 6.55 -8.05 5.08
CA ILE A 4 6.43 -8.18 3.63
C ILE A 4 4.95 -8.32 3.29
N GLY A 5 4.33 -7.26 2.78
CA GLY A 5 2.92 -7.28 2.37
C GLY A 5 2.77 -7.71 0.91
N ILE A 6 2.04 -8.79 0.65
CA ILE A 6 1.84 -9.33 -0.72
C ILE A 6 0.35 -9.35 -1.05
N ASP A 7 -0.05 -8.71 -2.16
CA ASP A 7 -1.41 -8.81 -2.68
C ASP A 7 -1.66 -10.18 -3.30
N ILE A 8 -2.58 -10.94 -2.72
CA ILE A 8 -2.94 -12.28 -3.18
C ILE A 8 -4.29 -12.32 -3.93
N THR A 9 -4.86 -11.16 -4.27
CA THR A 9 -6.16 -11.07 -4.96
C THR A 9 -6.09 -11.57 -6.40
N GLY A 10 -4.90 -11.49 -7.00
CA GLY A 10 -4.62 -12.02 -8.34
C GLY A 10 -3.50 -13.07 -8.31
N LEU A 11 -2.49 -12.86 -9.16
CA LEU A 11 -1.37 -13.79 -9.36
C LEU A 11 -0.40 -13.85 -8.17
N GLY A 12 -0.51 -12.96 -7.18
CA GLY A 12 0.44 -12.89 -6.07
C GLY A 12 0.33 -14.02 -5.04
N SER A 13 -0.65 -14.93 -5.16
CA SER A 13 -0.76 -16.12 -4.32
C SER A 13 0.46 -17.04 -4.44
N GLY A 14 0.92 -17.33 -5.67
CA GLY A 14 2.13 -18.14 -5.88
C GLY A 14 3.39 -17.44 -5.36
N VAL A 15 3.48 -16.12 -5.54
CA VAL A 15 4.59 -15.33 -4.98
C VAL A 15 4.59 -15.38 -3.46
N PHE A 16 3.42 -15.36 -2.82
CA PHE A 16 3.30 -15.48 -1.38
C PHE A 16 3.80 -16.84 -0.88
N GLU A 17 3.46 -17.94 -1.56
CA GLU A 17 3.96 -19.28 -1.20
C GLU A 17 5.50 -19.34 -1.23
N ASP A 18 6.11 -18.86 -2.32
CA ASP A 18 7.56 -18.79 -2.46
C ASP A 18 8.22 -17.91 -1.38
N VAL A 19 7.64 -16.75 -1.08
CA VAL A 19 8.16 -15.84 -0.05
C VAL A 19 7.99 -16.42 1.35
N GLN A 20 6.90 -17.14 1.59
CA GLN A 20 6.65 -17.79 2.87
C GLN A 20 7.71 -18.86 3.18
N HIS A 21 8.29 -19.51 2.17
CA HIS A 21 9.36 -20.48 2.38
C HIS A 21 10.60 -19.90 3.09
N PHE A 22 10.99 -18.65 2.80
CA PHE A 22 12.18 -18.03 3.39
C PHE A 22 11.88 -16.92 4.41
N ALA A 23 10.67 -16.36 4.42
CA ALA A 23 10.27 -15.24 5.27
C ALA A 23 8.92 -15.47 5.96
N MET A 24 8.64 -16.71 6.40
CA MET A 24 7.36 -17.12 6.99
C MET A 24 6.82 -16.20 8.09
N ARG A 25 7.69 -15.61 8.91
CA ARG A 25 7.27 -14.77 10.06
C ARG A 25 6.97 -13.32 9.67
N GLN A 26 7.43 -12.90 8.49
CA GLN A 26 7.34 -11.53 8.01
C GLN A 26 6.35 -11.39 6.84
N ALA A 27 6.09 -12.47 6.10
CA ALA A 27 5.16 -12.49 4.99
C ALA A 27 3.71 -12.37 5.46
N VAL A 28 3.01 -11.36 4.97
CA VAL A 28 1.61 -11.08 5.29
C VAL A 28 0.80 -10.93 4.02
N THR A 29 -0.31 -11.64 3.94
CA THR A 29 -1.23 -11.56 2.81
C THR A 29 -2.10 -10.31 2.89
N ILE A 30 -2.20 -9.59 1.79
CA ILE A 30 -3.14 -8.48 1.60
C ILE A 30 -4.20 -8.96 0.59
N ARG A 31 -5.48 -8.78 0.95
CA ARG A 31 -6.61 -9.05 0.05
C ARG A 31 -7.30 -7.74 -0.30
N TYR A 32 -7.33 -7.44 -1.58
CA TYR A 32 -7.91 -6.23 -2.12
C TYR A 32 -9.43 -6.34 -2.10
N GLY A 33 -10.03 -5.43 -1.35
CA GLY A 33 -11.44 -5.07 -1.40
C GLY A 33 -11.55 -3.55 -1.35
N VAL A 34 -12.78 -3.03 -1.42
CA VAL A 34 -13.04 -1.58 -1.29
C VAL A 34 -12.47 -1.04 0.02
N GLU A 35 -12.75 -1.74 1.13
CA GLU A 35 -12.30 -1.37 2.47
C GLU A 35 -10.77 -1.38 2.60
N THR A 36 -10.10 -2.44 2.12
CA THR A 36 -8.63 -2.53 2.18
C THR A 36 -7.99 -1.41 1.38
N LYS A 37 -8.47 -1.13 0.16
CA LYS A 37 -7.95 -0.03 -0.66
C LYS A 37 -8.11 1.31 0.05
N ASN A 38 -9.30 1.58 0.59
CA ASN A 38 -9.57 2.81 1.31
C ASN A 38 -8.63 2.97 2.51
N ARG A 39 -8.45 1.91 3.31
CA ARG A 39 -7.52 1.93 4.45
C ARG A 39 -6.09 2.25 4.01
N LEU A 40 -5.59 1.56 2.98
CA LEU A 40 -4.23 1.75 2.47
C LEU A 40 -3.99 3.20 2.02
N VAL A 41 -4.90 3.75 1.20
CA VAL A 41 -4.74 5.12 0.69
C VAL A 41 -4.89 6.16 1.82
N MET A 42 -5.88 6.00 2.70
CA MET A 42 -6.08 6.93 3.82
C MET A 42 -4.88 6.96 4.76
N LYS A 43 -4.29 5.80 5.05
CA LYS A 43 -3.07 5.72 5.84
C LYS A 43 -1.88 6.37 5.14
N MET A 44 -1.80 6.22 3.83
CA MET A 44 -0.74 6.82 3.05
C MET A 44 -0.83 8.35 3.07
N ILE A 45 -2.04 8.91 2.99
CA ILE A 45 -2.28 10.35 3.14
C ILE A 45 -1.78 10.83 4.52
N ASP A 46 -2.17 10.15 5.61
CA ASP A 46 -1.75 10.49 6.98
C ASP A 46 -0.23 10.55 7.13
N VAL A 47 0.47 9.52 6.63
CA VAL A 47 1.93 9.43 6.71
C VAL A 47 2.64 10.49 5.86
N ILE A 48 2.09 10.85 4.69
CA ILE A 48 2.64 11.92 3.85
C ILE A 48 2.41 13.29 4.48
N GLU A 49 1.21 13.55 5.00
CA GLU A 49 0.88 14.83 5.65
C GLU A 49 1.75 15.10 6.88
N ASP A 50 2.15 14.04 7.59
CA ASP A 50 3.10 14.10 8.72
C ASP A 50 4.57 14.12 8.28
N GLY A 51 4.87 14.07 6.98
CA GLY A 51 6.23 14.16 6.43
C GLY A 51 7.10 12.95 6.74
N ARG A 52 6.50 11.77 6.94
CA ARG A 52 7.20 10.56 7.43
C ARG A 52 7.66 9.60 6.34
N VAL A 53 7.51 9.98 5.09
CA VAL A 53 7.99 9.23 3.94
C VAL A 53 8.88 10.11 3.10
N GLU A 54 10.06 9.59 2.81
CA GLU A 54 11.09 10.23 2.00
C GLU A 54 11.61 9.20 0.99
N TRP A 55 11.97 9.67 -0.20
CA TRP A 55 12.65 8.88 -1.22
C TRP A 55 13.67 9.75 -1.93
N ASP A 56 14.60 9.12 -2.64
CA ASP A 56 15.61 9.83 -3.41
C ASP A 56 14.94 10.66 -4.52
N LYS A 57 15.39 11.91 -4.69
CA LYS A 57 14.88 12.83 -5.70
C LYS A 57 14.93 12.27 -7.13
N GLU A 58 15.87 11.37 -7.41
CA GLU A 58 16.03 10.75 -8.72
C GLU A 58 14.89 9.76 -9.05
N GLN A 59 14.19 9.25 -8.04
CA GLN A 59 13.08 8.29 -8.16
C GLN A 59 11.76 9.01 -8.51
N THR A 60 11.75 9.71 -9.64
CA THR A 60 10.61 10.54 -10.09
C THR A 60 9.35 9.72 -10.40
N GLU A 61 9.52 8.44 -10.73
CA GLU A 61 8.43 7.49 -10.98
C GLU A 61 7.65 7.14 -9.72
N ILE A 62 8.28 7.19 -8.53
CA ILE A 62 7.55 7.07 -7.26
C ILE A 62 6.56 8.23 -7.16
N ALA A 63 7.03 9.48 -7.27
CA ALA A 63 6.15 10.65 -7.21
C ALA A 63 5.03 10.60 -8.27
N ALA A 64 5.36 10.22 -9.51
CA ALA A 64 4.38 10.06 -10.58
C ALA A 64 3.30 9.04 -10.22
N SER A 65 3.68 7.89 -9.64
CA SER A 65 2.72 6.85 -9.25
C SER A 65 1.69 7.31 -8.22
N PHE A 66 2.09 8.16 -7.26
CA PHE A 66 1.19 8.72 -6.25
C PHE A 66 0.14 9.65 -6.88
N MET A 67 0.54 10.42 -7.89
CA MET A 67 -0.35 11.35 -8.60
C MET A 67 -1.40 10.63 -9.47
N THR A 68 -1.22 9.34 -9.78
CA THR A 68 -2.19 8.56 -10.55
C THR A 68 -3.37 8.03 -9.72
N ILE A 69 -3.28 8.10 -8.39
CA ILE A 69 -4.32 7.58 -7.48
C ILE A 69 -5.45 8.58 -7.37
N ARG A 70 -6.65 8.18 -7.78
CA ARG A 70 -7.86 9.01 -7.73
C ARG A 70 -9.00 8.36 -6.97
N ARG A 71 -9.80 9.21 -6.32
CA ARG A 71 -11.04 8.80 -5.65
C ARG A 71 -12.15 8.64 -6.70
N THR A 72 -12.89 7.53 -6.64
CA THR A 72 -14.03 7.23 -7.53
C THR A 72 -15.17 6.58 -6.77
N ALA A 73 -16.40 6.68 -7.27
CA ALA A 73 -17.50 5.86 -6.76
C ALA A 73 -17.32 4.40 -7.20
N THR A 74 -17.77 3.48 -6.35
CA THR A 74 -17.88 2.05 -6.67
C THR A 74 -18.95 1.80 -7.73
N ALA A 75 -18.91 0.65 -8.42
CA ALA A 75 -19.86 0.32 -9.50
C ALA A 75 -21.33 0.31 -9.04
N SER A 76 -21.60 0.03 -7.77
CA SER A 76 -22.94 0.10 -7.18
C SER A 76 -23.35 1.49 -6.71
N GLY A 77 -22.44 2.47 -6.71
CA GLY A 77 -22.68 3.83 -6.22
C GLY A 77 -22.76 3.98 -4.69
N ASN A 78 -22.80 2.86 -3.95
CA ASN A 78 -23.04 2.88 -2.49
C ASN A 78 -21.80 3.29 -1.67
N ALA A 79 -20.61 3.24 -2.25
CA ALA A 79 -19.37 3.56 -1.55
C ALA A 79 -18.37 4.29 -2.45
N MET A 80 -17.47 5.05 -1.84
CA MET A 80 -16.31 5.63 -2.51
C MET A 80 -15.10 4.69 -2.37
N THR A 81 -14.28 4.62 -3.41
CA THR A 81 -13.04 3.85 -3.44
C THR A 81 -11.91 4.62 -4.13
N PHE A 82 -10.71 4.06 -4.15
CA PHE A 82 -9.57 4.59 -4.89
C PHE A 82 -9.19 3.66 -6.04
N VAL A 83 -8.87 4.28 -7.18
CA VAL A 83 -8.39 3.60 -8.38
C VAL A 83 -7.15 4.29 -8.90
N ALA A 84 -6.31 3.52 -9.58
CA ALA A 84 -5.17 4.05 -10.31
C ALA A 84 -5.47 4.02 -11.80
N ASP A 85 -5.23 5.13 -12.49
CA ASP A 85 -5.27 5.13 -13.94
C ASP A 85 -3.98 4.51 -14.49
N ARG A 86 -4.14 3.55 -15.41
CA ARG A 86 -3.01 2.96 -16.13
C ARG A 86 -2.75 3.79 -17.38
N THR A 87 -1.67 4.56 -17.39
CA THR A 87 -1.18 5.19 -18.63
C THR A 87 0.21 4.68 -18.96
N ALA A 88 0.53 4.62 -20.26
CA ALA A 88 1.84 4.15 -20.72
C ALA A 88 2.99 5.08 -20.29
N GLU A 89 2.69 6.35 -19.99
CA GLU A 89 3.67 7.38 -19.60
C GLU A 89 3.91 7.41 -18.08
N THR A 90 2.88 7.19 -17.26
CA THR A 90 3.03 7.24 -15.79
C THR A 90 3.54 5.95 -15.17
N GLY A 91 3.72 4.90 -15.97
CA GLY A 91 4.04 3.58 -15.45
C GLY A 91 2.93 3.05 -14.54
N HIS A 92 2.99 1.78 -14.21
CA HIS A 92 1.98 1.17 -13.36
C HIS A 92 2.02 1.83 -11.97
N ALA A 93 0.86 2.17 -11.40
CA ALA A 93 0.75 2.65 -10.01
C ALA A 93 1.20 1.61 -8.96
N ASP A 94 1.89 0.57 -9.38
CA ASP A 94 2.40 -0.54 -8.58
C ASP A 94 3.41 -0.03 -7.54
N SER A 95 4.20 1.02 -7.85
CA SER A 95 5.11 1.65 -6.87
C SER A 95 4.34 2.21 -5.68
N PHE A 96 3.24 2.93 -5.93
CA PHE A 96 2.36 3.42 -4.86
C PHE A 96 1.80 2.26 -4.03
N TRP A 97 1.24 1.23 -4.68
CA TRP A 97 0.63 0.12 -3.96
C TRP A 97 1.64 -0.70 -3.18
N ALA A 98 2.86 -0.89 -3.69
CA ALA A 98 3.95 -1.56 -2.99
C ALA A 98 4.38 -0.79 -1.73
N ILE A 99 4.51 0.55 -1.83
CA ILE A 99 4.83 1.40 -0.70
C ILE A 99 3.69 1.39 0.33
N ALA A 100 2.44 1.49 -0.13
CA ALA A 100 1.27 1.42 0.73
C ALA A 100 1.18 0.08 1.49
N HIS A 101 1.54 -1.04 0.84
CA HIS A 101 1.63 -2.33 1.52
C HIS A 101 2.65 -2.32 2.64
N ALA A 102 3.84 -1.78 2.40
CA ALA A 102 4.88 -1.69 3.42
C ALA A 102 4.44 -0.81 4.60
N ILE A 103 3.76 0.30 4.30
CA ILE A 103 3.26 1.24 5.31
C ILE A 103 2.06 0.68 6.08
N ASP A 104 1.28 -0.27 5.53
CA ASP A 104 0.17 -0.92 6.27
C ASP A 104 0.64 -1.59 7.58
N ASN A 105 1.92 -1.95 7.70
CA ASN A 105 2.50 -2.50 8.93
C ASN A 105 2.66 -1.48 10.08
N GLU A 106 2.56 -0.19 9.80
CA GLU A 106 2.74 0.84 10.82
C GLU A 106 1.52 0.94 11.79
N PRO A 107 1.71 1.08 13.11
CA PRO A 107 0.58 1.30 14.00
C PRO A 107 -0.03 2.71 13.83
N LEU A 108 -1.36 2.80 13.85
CA LEU A 108 -2.08 4.11 13.86
C LEU A 108 -1.72 4.97 15.08
N ASN A 109 -1.31 4.35 16.20
CA ASN A 109 -0.90 5.03 17.42
C ASN A 109 0.63 5.18 17.50
N TYR A 110 1.24 5.87 16.53
CA TYR A 110 2.69 6.08 16.53
C TYR A 110 3.18 6.92 17.73
N GLY A 111 2.35 7.84 18.23
CA GLY A 111 2.70 8.72 19.36
C GLY A 111 2.66 8.07 20.74
N ASN A 112 1.99 6.92 20.88
CA ASN A 112 1.87 6.20 22.15
C ASN A 112 2.60 4.85 22.05
N GLN A 113 3.92 4.87 22.23
CA GLN A 113 4.68 3.63 22.39
C GLN A 113 4.17 2.90 23.63
N ARG A 114 3.60 1.70 23.44
CA ARG A 114 3.22 0.82 24.53
C ARG A 114 4.50 0.40 25.25
N LYS A 115 4.78 1.01 26.40
CA LYS A 115 5.80 0.52 27.33
C LYS A 115 5.41 -0.91 27.71
N SER A 116 6.23 -1.88 27.33
CA SER A 116 6.11 -3.25 27.83
C SER A 116 6.19 -3.21 29.35
N ARG A 117 5.26 -3.91 30.00
CA ARG A 117 5.21 -4.06 31.45
C ARG A 117 6.06 -5.26 31.87
#